data_AF-A0A180GUA0-F1
#
_entry.id   AF-A0A180GUA0-F1
#
_cell.length_a   1.000
_cell.length_b   1.000
_cell.length_c   1.000
_cell.angle_alpha   90.00
_cell.angle_beta   90.00
_cell.angle_gamma   90.00
#
_symmetry.space_group_name_H-M   'P 1'
#
loop_
_entity.id
_entity.type
_entity.pdbx_description
1 polymer ?
#
loop_
_entity_poly.entity_id
_entity_poly.type
_entity_poly.pdbx_seq_one_letter_code
_entity_poly.pdbx_strand_id
1 'polypeptide(L)'
;MIDEEHPFLYRLLKLKILHQSAMKDDDSDTDEDDKDDTDSLRGPFDEPVKMDQDAKAAAKIHRAHVLENAITFVACGISDRVNKYLNFIGLSSCRQTAHSALRTLGKKAEQKIKNNMKLGPAASPKFCPLICIDNLDFQEAAHKKSVDNQSSMFHGT
;
A
#
# COMPACT_ATOMS: atom_id res chain seq x y z
N MET A 1 -16.90 -27.69 -14.91
CA MET A 1 -17.29 -26.47 -14.20
C MET A 1 -16.22 -26.21 -13.17
N ILE A 2 -15.39 -25.19 -13.37
CA ILE A 2 -14.43 -24.76 -12.35
C ILE A 2 -15.13 -23.59 -11.68
N ASP A 3 -15.80 -23.90 -10.58
CA ASP A 3 -16.51 -22.93 -9.79
C ASP A 3 -15.55 -21.85 -9.28
N GLU A 4 -16.05 -20.62 -9.28
CA GLU A 4 -15.36 -19.38 -8.87
C GLU A 4 -15.04 -19.41 -7.37
N GLU A 5 -14.07 -20.23 -6.94
CA GLU A 5 -13.74 -20.33 -5.51
C GLU A 5 -13.15 -19.03 -4.94
N HIS A 6 -12.68 -18.10 -5.79
CA HIS A 6 -12.05 -16.85 -5.34
C HIS A 6 -12.36 -15.67 -6.30
N PRO A 7 -13.61 -15.17 -6.34
CA PRO A 7 -14.02 -14.15 -7.30
C PRO A 7 -13.23 -12.84 -7.15
N PHE A 8 -12.87 -12.49 -5.92
CA PHE A 8 -12.07 -11.30 -5.63
C PHE A 8 -10.64 -11.39 -6.17
N LEU A 9 -9.92 -12.47 -5.85
CA LEU A 9 -8.54 -12.65 -6.30
C LEU A 9 -8.46 -12.81 -7.82
N TYR A 10 -9.38 -13.58 -8.40
CA TYR A 10 -9.47 -13.73 -9.84
C TYR A 10 -9.71 -12.38 -10.53
N ARG A 11 -10.69 -11.59 -10.04
CA ARG A 11 -10.96 -10.25 -10.56
C ARG A 11 -9.76 -9.33 -10.40
N LEU A 12 -9.08 -9.36 -9.24
CA LEU A 12 -7.89 -8.56 -8.98
C LEU A 12 -6.76 -8.89 -9.95
N LEU A 13 -6.43 -10.18 -10.12
CA LEU A 13 -5.41 -10.64 -11.06
C LEU A 13 -5.77 -10.28 -12.50
N LYS A 14 -7.03 -10.53 -12.89
CA LYS A 14 -7.53 -10.18 -14.23
C LYS A 14 -7.40 -8.68 -14.50
N LEU A 15 -7.76 -7.83 -13.55
CA LEU A 15 -7.61 -6.38 -13.67
C LEU A 15 -6.13 -5.96 -13.77
N LYS A 16 -5.26 -6.51 -12.93
CA LYS A 16 -3.82 -6.17 -12.94
C LYS A 16 -3.13 -6.60 -14.24
N ILE A 17 -3.46 -7.78 -14.77
CA ILE A 17 -2.90 -8.27 -16.03
C ILE A 17 -3.46 -7.48 -17.24
N LEU A 18 -4.76 -7.18 -17.27
CA LEU A 18 -5.37 -6.43 -18.37
C LEU A 18 -4.97 -4.94 -18.40
N HIS A 19 -4.74 -4.32 -17.22
CA HIS A 19 -4.27 -2.94 -17.17
C HIS A 19 -2.80 -2.80 -17.59
N GLN A 20 -2.00 -3.87 -17.42
CA GLN A 20 -0.62 -3.94 -17.87
C GLN A 20 -0.47 -3.77 -19.39
N SER A 21 -1.49 -4.15 -20.18
CA SER A 21 -1.48 -3.95 -21.64
C SER A 21 -1.93 -2.55 -22.09
N ALA A 22 -2.37 -1.67 -21.19
CA ALA A 22 -3.03 -0.41 -21.52
C ALA A 22 -2.23 0.86 -21.15
N MET A 23 -1.17 0.75 -20.34
CA MET A 23 -0.30 1.89 -20.02
C MET A 23 0.63 2.14 -21.21
N LYS A 24 0.37 3.22 -21.96
CA LYS A 24 1.29 3.80 -22.94
C LYS A 24 2.35 4.63 -22.22
N ASP A 25 3.54 4.59 -22.79
CA ASP A 25 4.75 5.29 -22.40
C ASP A 25 4.47 6.77 -22.19
N ASP A 26 4.54 7.24 -20.93
CA ASP A 26 4.60 8.66 -20.62
C ASP A 26 6.00 8.90 -20.05
N ASP A 27 6.90 9.35 -20.94
CA ASP A 27 8.29 9.70 -20.63
C ASP A 27 8.31 10.90 -19.68
N SER A 28 8.31 10.62 -18.37
CA SER A 28 8.71 11.62 -17.38
C SER A 28 10.17 11.40 -17.02
N ASP A 29 11.06 12.09 -17.73
CA ASP A 29 12.47 12.25 -17.39
C ASP A 29 12.59 12.68 -15.92
N THR A 30 13.00 11.75 -15.07
CA THR A 30 13.43 12.05 -13.71
C THR A 30 14.84 11.51 -13.57
N ASP A 31 15.81 12.40 -13.78
CA ASP A 31 17.22 12.19 -13.50
C ASP A 31 17.42 12.03 -11.99
N GLU A 32 17.12 10.84 -11.46
CA GLU A 32 17.63 10.42 -10.16
C GLU A 32 18.82 9.48 -10.40
N ASP A 33 20.02 9.99 -10.08
CA ASP A 33 21.29 9.28 -9.98
C ASP A 33 21.19 8.18 -8.89
N ASP A 34 20.46 7.11 -9.19
CA ASP A 34 20.52 5.89 -8.41
C ASP A 34 21.82 5.18 -8.79
N LYS A 35 22.82 5.27 -7.92
CA LYS A 35 23.98 4.39 -7.93
C LYS A 35 23.47 2.96 -7.83
N ASP A 36 23.40 2.31 -8.98
CA ASP A 36 23.14 0.89 -9.13
C ASP A 36 24.31 0.16 -8.46
N ASP A 37 24.11 -0.31 -7.23
CA ASP A 37 24.96 -1.31 -6.58
C ASP A 37 24.83 -2.60 -7.40
N THR A 38 25.51 -2.59 -8.54
CA THR A 38 25.63 -3.69 -9.48
C THR A 38 26.29 -4.87 -8.77
N ASP A 39 25.44 -5.83 -8.44
CA ASP A 39 25.68 -7.26 -8.53
C ASP A 39 27.01 -7.79 -7.95
N SER A 40 26.99 -8.15 -6.66
CA SER A 40 28.05 -8.93 -5.98
C SER A 40 28.26 -10.36 -6.54
N LEU A 41 27.61 -10.74 -7.64
CA LEU A 41 27.85 -12.03 -8.32
C LEU A 41 28.74 -11.93 -9.55
N ARG A 42 29.26 -10.74 -9.86
CA ARG A 42 30.10 -10.52 -11.03
C ARG A 42 31.52 -11.05 -10.83
N GLY A 43 31.96 -11.96 -11.70
CA GLY A 43 33.33 -12.44 -11.69
C GLY A 43 34.31 -11.32 -12.09
N PRO A 44 35.60 -11.38 -11.68
CA PRO A 44 36.60 -10.37 -12.04
C PRO A 44 36.82 -10.13 -13.55
N PHE A 45 36.20 -10.94 -14.42
CA PHE A 45 36.37 -10.92 -15.87
C PHE A 45 35.07 -10.62 -16.66
N ASP A 46 33.94 -10.36 -16.00
CA ASP A 46 32.70 -10.07 -16.70
C ASP A 46 32.65 -8.60 -17.14
N GLU A 47 32.74 -8.38 -18.45
CA GLU A 47 32.69 -7.05 -19.07
C GLU A 47 31.31 -6.40 -18.90
N PRO A 48 31.16 -5.12 -18.45
CA PRO A 48 29.87 -4.42 -18.32
C PRO A 48 29.04 -4.56 -19.60
N VAL A 49 27.96 -5.34 -19.51
CA VAL A 49 26.94 -5.38 -20.55
C VAL A 49 26.35 -3.98 -20.61
N LYS A 50 26.74 -3.21 -21.64
CA LYS A 50 26.15 -1.91 -21.93
C LYS A 50 24.71 -2.15 -22.38
N MET A 51 23.79 -2.14 -21.42
CA MET A 51 22.37 -2.17 -21.74
C MET A 51 21.99 -0.84 -22.39
N ASP A 52 21.27 -0.94 -23.50
CA ASP A 52 20.66 0.19 -24.20
C ASP A 52 19.78 1.02 -23.26
N GLN A 53 19.65 2.33 -23.50
CA GLN A 53 18.88 3.22 -22.62
C GLN A 53 17.41 2.76 -22.53
N ASP A 54 16.85 2.31 -23.64
CA ASP A 54 15.49 1.78 -23.75
C ASP A 54 15.30 0.50 -22.92
N ALA A 55 16.32 -0.37 -22.90
CA ALA A 55 16.28 -1.61 -22.12
C ALA A 55 16.31 -1.32 -20.61
N LYS A 56 17.03 -0.27 -20.18
CA LYS A 56 17.05 0.18 -18.79
C LYS A 56 15.71 0.76 -18.35
N ALA A 57 15.09 1.58 -19.21
CA ALA A 57 13.76 2.14 -18.96
C ALA A 57 12.70 1.03 -18.80
N ALA A 58 12.67 0.07 -19.73
CA ALA A 58 11.76 -1.08 -19.66
C ALA A 58 11.97 -1.92 -18.39
N ALA A 59 13.22 -2.14 -17.97
CA ALA A 59 13.52 -2.86 -16.73
C ALA A 59 13.06 -2.10 -15.48
N LYS A 60 13.20 -0.76 -15.46
CA LYS A 60 12.72 0.10 -14.36
C LYS A 60 11.20 0.04 -14.24
N ILE A 61 10.49 0.15 -15.36
CA ILE A 61 9.02 0.05 -15.43
C ILE A 61 8.55 -1.32 -14.93
N HIS A 62 9.19 -2.40 -15.40
CA HIS A 62 8.86 -3.75 -14.96
C HIS A 62 9.03 -3.92 -13.44
N ARG A 63 10.15 -3.46 -12.87
CA ARG A 63 10.40 -3.50 -11.42
C ARG A 63 9.34 -2.72 -10.64
N ALA A 64 8.95 -1.54 -11.12
CA ALA A 64 7.91 -0.73 -10.51
C ALA A 64 6.56 -1.48 -10.47
N HIS A 65 6.15 -2.09 -11.60
CA HIS A 65 4.91 -2.88 -11.67
C HIS A 65 4.91 -4.09 -10.74
N VAL A 66 6.01 -4.85 -10.70
CA VAL A 66 6.16 -6.03 -9.84
C VAL A 66 6.08 -5.64 -8.35
N LEU A 67 6.59 -4.46 -7.99
CA LEU A 67 6.50 -3.92 -6.64
C LEU A 67 5.08 -3.45 -6.30
N GLU A 68 4.42 -2.74 -7.21
CA GLU A 68 3.03 -2.27 -7.05
C GLU A 68 2.07 -3.44 -6.81
N ASN A 69 2.22 -4.51 -7.60
CA ASN A 69 1.46 -5.74 -7.44
C ASN A 69 1.69 -6.34 -6.05
N ALA A 70 2.93 -6.43 -5.59
CA ALA A 70 3.24 -6.98 -4.27
C ALA A 70 2.58 -6.20 -3.13
N ILE A 71 2.62 -4.86 -3.19
CA ILE A 71 1.96 -4.00 -2.20
C ILE A 71 0.44 -4.22 -2.22
N THR A 72 -0.16 -4.23 -3.43
CA THR A 72 -1.60 -4.44 -3.61
C THR A 72 -2.03 -5.78 -3.04
N PHE A 73 -1.31 -6.85 -3.38
CA PHE A 73 -1.58 -8.22 -2.95
C PHE A 73 -1.49 -8.40 -1.44
N VAL A 74 -0.50 -7.81 -0.79
CA VAL A 74 -0.38 -7.83 0.67
C VAL A 74 -1.52 -7.05 1.33
N ALA A 75 -1.87 -5.87 0.81
CA ALA A 75 -3.00 -5.08 1.33
C ALA A 75 -4.35 -5.79 1.16
N CYS A 76 -4.49 -6.57 0.09
CA CYS A 76 -5.66 -7.39 -0.21
C CYS A 76 -5.75 -8.70 0.61
N GLY A 77 -4.81 -8.96 1.52
CA GLY A 77 -4.85 -10.14 2.39
C GLY A 77 -4.53 -11.46 1.67
N ILE A 78 -3.79 -11.42 0.57
CA ILE A 78 -3.36 -12.64 -0.13
C ILE A 78 -2.47 -13.49 0.78
N SER A 79 -2.70 -14.80 0.78
CA SER A 79 -1.92 -15.74 1.59
C SER A 79 -0.45 -15.83 1.14
N ASP A 80 0.44 -16.17 2.07
CA ASP A 80 1.88 -16.33 1.77
C ASP A 80 2.13 -17.35 0.65
N ARG A 81 1.31 -18.42 0.57
CA ARG A 81 1.39 -19.43 -0.49
C ARG A 81 1.12 -18.83 -1.87
N VAL A 82 0.06 -18.04 -1.99
CA VAL A 82 -0.29 -17.39 -3.26
C VAL A 82 0.74 -16.33 -3.62
N ASN A 83 1.22 -15.53 -2.65
CA ASN A 83 2.28 -14.55 -2.92
C ASN A 83 3.57 -15.23 -3.40
N LYS A 84 3.97 -16.36 -2.82
CA LYS A 84 5.14 -17.13 -3.28
C LYS A 84 4.96 -17.61 -4.72
N TYR A 85 3.77 -18.09 -5.08
CA TYR A 85 3.47 -18.50 -6.43
C TYR A 85 3.52 -17.33 -7.43
N LEU A 86 2.89 -16.20 -7.11
CA LEU A 86 2.91 -14.99 -7.94
C LEU A 86 4.32 -14.43 -8.12
N ASN A 87 5.17 -14.55 -7.09
CA ASN A 87 6.58 -14.20 -7.18
C ASN A 87 7.38 -15.17 -8.05
N PHE A 88 7.08 -16.46 -7.99
CA PHE A 88 7.72 -17.46 -8.84
C PHE A 88 7.45 -17.23 -10.33
N ILE A 89 6.23 -16.82 -10.69
CA ILE A 89 5.85 -16.52 -12.09
C ILE A 89 6.14 -15.08 -12.51
N GLY A 90 6.80 -14.29 -11.66
CA GLY A 90 7.23 -12.91 -11.99
C GLY A 90 6.12 -11.84 -11.96
N LEU A 91 4.92 -12.15 -11.47
CA LEU A 91 3.82 -11.18 -11.40
C LEU A 91 3.89 -10.26 -10.17
N SER A 92 4.69 -10.61 -9.16
CA SER A 92 4.79 -9.88 -7.89
C SER A 92 6.17 -10.03 -7.28
N SER A 93 6.60 -9.07 -6.47
CA SER A 93 7.73 -9.27 -5.55
C SER A 93 7.34 -10.16 -4.36
N CYS A 94 8.35 -10.56 -3.57
CA CYS A 94 8.13 -11.28 -2.33
C CYS A 94 7.44 -10.39 -1.27
N ARG A 95 6.78 -11.03 -0.31
CA ARG A 95 6.01 -10.35 0.74
C ARG A 95 6.87 -9.45 1.64
N GLN A 96 8.13 -9.83 1.87
CA GLN A 96 9.06 -9.02 2.67
C GLN A 96 9.36 -7.69 1.98
N THR A 97 9.59 -7.70 0.66
CA THR A 97 9.79 -6.48 -0.15
C THR A 97 8.56 -5.57 -0.07
N ALA A 98 7.35 -6.13 -0.16
CA ALA A 98 6.12 -5.36 -0.01
C ALA A 98 6.01 -4.68 1.37
N HIS A 99 6.33 -5.39 2.46
CA HIS A 99 6.36 -4.80 3.81
C HIS A 99 7.41 -3.70 3.97
N SER A 100 8.60 -3.91 3.42
CA SER A 100 9.66 -2.89 3.41
C SER A 100 9.22 -1.65 2.65
N ALA A 101 8.61 -1.82 1.47
CA ALA A 101 8.07 -0.71 0.68
C ALA A 101 6.93 0.02 1.41
N LEU A 102 6.00 -0.70 2.04
CA LEU A 102 4.94 -0.13 2.87
C LEU A 102 5.50 0.66 4.07
N ARG A 103 6.57 0.18 4.70
CA ARG A 103 7.26 0.90 5.79
C ARG A 103 7.87 2.22 5.28
N THR A 104 8.52 2.20 4.12
CA THR A 104 9.08 3.41 3.50
C THR A 104 7.98 4.39 3.10
N LEU A 105 6.90 3.90 2.49
CA LEU A 105 5.74 4.71 2.14
C LEU A 105 5.07 5.30 3.39
N GLY A 106 4.95 4.53 4.46
CA GLY A 106 4.44 4.97 5.76
C GLY A 106 5.27 6.11 6.35
N LYS A 107 6.60 6.00 6.33
CA LYS A 107 7.50 7.09 6.76
C LYS A 107 7.33 8.35 5.91
N LYS A 108 7.23 8.20 4.58
CA LYS A 108 7.00 9.34 3.66
C LYS A 108 5.64 9.98 3.90
N ALA A 109 4.60 9.19 4.15
CA ALA A 109 3.27 9.67 4.50
C ALA A 109 3.26 10.40 5.86
N GLU A 110 3.92 9.85 6.88
CA GLU A 110 4.09 10.48 8.19
C GLU A 110 4.77 11.85 8.06
N GLN A 111 5.87 11.94 7.31
CA GLN A 111 6.55 13.20 7.04
C GLN A 111 5.66 14.19 6.29
N LYS A 112 4.90 13.73 5.30
CA LYS A 112 3.94 14.57 4.56
C LYS A 112 2.84 15.11 5.48
N ILE A 113 2.31 14.28 6.38
CA ILE A 113 1.33 14.72 7.40
C ILE A 113 1.96 15.74 8.32
N LYS A 114 3.17 15.48 8.87
CA LYS A 114 3.88 16.44 9.72
C LYS A 114 4.11 17.77 9.03
N ASN A 115 4.51 17.74 7.75
CA ASN A 115 4.73 18.96 6.96
C ASN A 115 3.42 19.74 6.74
N ASN A 116 2.32 19.05 6.49
CA ASN A 116 1.00 19.70 6.35
C ASN A 116 0.44 20.20 7.69
N MET A 117 0.81 19.57 8.80
CA MET A 117 0.40 19.92 10.16
C MET A 117 1.24 21.04 10.78
N LYS A 118 2.38 21.41 10.19
CA LYS A 118 3.12 22.60 10.60
C LYS A 118 2.20 23.80 10.44
N LEU A 119 1.87 24.46 11.56
CA LEU A 119 1.09 25.69 11.60
C LEU A 119 1.77 26.74 10.69
N GLY A 120 1.29 26.86 9.46
CA GLY A 120 1.57 28.00 8.58
C GLY A 120 0.79 29.23 9.06
N PRO A 121 1.06 30.42 8.49
CA PRO A 121 0.31 31.64 8.84
C PRO A 121 -1.19 31.40 8.65
N ALA A 122 -2.00 32.11 9.44
CA ALA A 122 -3.44 31.93 9.72
C ALA A 122 -4.40 31.74 8.51
N ALA A 123 -3.89 31.75 7.29
CA ALA A 123 -4.61 31.54 6.04
C ALA A 123 -4.52 30.10 5.47
N SER A 124 -3.77 29.16 6.06
CA SER A 124 -3.77 27.77 5.55
C SER A 124 -4.92 26.96 6.16
N PRO A 125 -5.90 26.50 5.37
CA PRO A 125 -6.93 25.62 5.89
C PRO A 125 -6.34 24.19 5.93
N LYS A 126 -6.85 23.38 6.87
CA LYS A 126 -6.84 21.90 6.87
C LYS A 126 -5.70 21.21 7.65
N PHE A 127 -5.74 21.36 8.96
CA PHE A 127 -6.15 20.27 9.86
C PHE A 127 -6.63 20.93 11.15
N CYS A 128 -7.92 20.77 11.47
CA CYS A 128 -8.38 21.09 12.83
C CYS A 128 -7.61 20.15 13.78
N PRO A 129 -7.19 20.58 14.98
CA PRO A 129 -6.66 19.65 15.98
C PRO A 129 -7.59 18.43 16.01
N LEU A 130 -7.04 17.22 15.84
CA LEU A 130 -7.80 16.03 16.16
C LEU A 130 -8.20 16.22 17.62
N ILE A 131 -9.45 16.60 17.87
CA ILE A 131 -10.03 16.52 19.20
C ILE A 131 -10.04 15.02 19.46
N CYS A 132 -9.01 14.54 20.15
CA CYS A 132 -9.00 13.24 20.75
C CYS A 132 -10.08 13.30 21.83
N ILE A 133 -11.31 12.92 21.46
CA ILE A 133 -12.32 12.59 22.45
C ILE A 133 -11.86 11.25 23.03
N ASP A 134 -10.99 11.30 24.05
CA ASP A 134 -10.53 10.13 24.81
C ASP A 134 -11.68 9.39 25.54
N ASN A 135 -12.92 9.88 25.41
CA ASN A 135 -14.10 9.36 26.10
C ASN A 135 -15.27 9.10 25.13
N LEU A 136 -15.01 8.49 23.97
CA LEU A 136 -16.07 7.78 23.25
C LEU A 136 -16.24 6.40 23.90
N ASP A 137 -16.75 6.40 25.13
CA ASP A 137 -17.39 5.22 25.69
C ASP A 137 -18.57 4.92 24.75
N PHE A 138 -18.35 4.05 23.77
CA PHE A 138 -19.42 3.33 23.09
C PHE A 138 -20.02 2.34 24.10
N GLN A 139 -20.60 2.86 25.18
CA GLN A 139 -21.67 2.15 25.86
C GLN A 139 -22.82 2.15 24.88
N GLU A 140 -22.93 1.06 24.12
CA GLU A 140 -24.20 0.62 23.57
C GLU A 140 -25.13 0.42 24.77
N ALA A 141 -25.79 1.48 25.21
CA ALA A 141 -26.96 1.38 26.03
C ALA A 141 -28.00 0.72 25.12
N ALA A 142 -27.98 -0.61 25.08
CA ALA A 142 -29.09 -1.39 24.60
C ALA A 142 -30.29 -0.99 25.45
N HIS A 143 -31.02 0.02 25.01
CA HIS A 143 -32.34 0.37 25.52
C HIS A 143 -33.29 -0.75 25.08
N LYS A 144 -33.12 -1.93 25.66
CA LYS A 144 -34.22 -2.87 25.82
C LYS A 144 -35.13 -2.23 26.86
N LYS A 145 -36.00 -1.32 26.42
CA LYS A 145 -37.19 -0.96 27.19
C LYS A 145 -38.03 -2.23 27.29
N SER A 146 -37.77 -3.04 28.31
CA SER A 146 -38.80 -3.91 28.87
C SER A 146 -39.78 -3.01 29.63
N VAL A 147 -41.08 -3.28 29.47
CA VAL A 147 -42.17 -2.52 30.09
C VAL A 147 -42.14 -2.58 31.63
N ASP A 148 -41.34 -3.48 32.21
CA ASP A 148 -41.28 -3.72 33.66
C ASP A 148 -40.18 -2.97 34.43
N ASN A 149 -39.26 -2.25 33.77
CA ASN A 149 -38.19 -1.50 34.47
C ASN A 149 -38.41 0.01 34.38
N GLN A 150 -39.26 0.56 35.25
CA GLN A 150 -39.31 2.00 35.49
C GLN A 150 -38.08 2.44 36.29
N SER A 151 -37.28 3.35 35.73
CA SER A 151 -36.20 4.02 36.46
C SER A 151 -36.78 5.01 37.47
N SER A 152 -36.78 4.67 38.77
CA SER A 152 -37.05 5.65 39.82
C SER A 152 -35.77 6.43 40.15
N MET A 153 -35.80 7.76 39.97
CA MET A 153 -34.71 8.66 40.36
C MET A 153 -34.78 9.00 41.85
N PHE A 154 -33.68 8.82 42.57
CA PHE A 154 -33.51 9.37 43.92
C PHE A 154 -33.05 10.84 43.82
N HIS A 155 -33.88 11.76 44.29
CA HIS A 155 -33.50 13.16 44.50
C HIS A 155 -33.36 13.37 46.01
N GLY A 156 -32.12 13.35 46.49
CA GLY A 156 -31.80 13.62 47.89
C GLY A 156 -31.91 15.11 48.22
N THR A 157 -32.44 15.39 49.41
CA THR A 157 -32.49 16.71 50.08
C THR A 157 -31.15 17.10 50.70
#